data_AF-A0A932CY96-F1
#
_entry.id   AF-A0A932CY96-F1
#
_cell.length_a   1.000
_cell.length_b   1.000
_cell.length_c   1.000
_cell.angle_alpha   90.00
_cell.angle_beta   90.00
_cell.angle_gamma   90.00
#
_symmetry.space_group_name_H-M   'P 1'
#
loop_
_entity.id
_entity.type
_entity.pdbx_description
1 polymer ?
#
loop_
_entity_poly.entity_id
_entity_poly.type
_entity_poly.pdbx_seq_one_letter_code
_entity_poly.pdbx_strand_id
1 'polypeptide(L)'
;MAWVVDTCVIIDVVEDDPEFGAASARFLQSHLRHGLVASPFTYVELAPVFGGSLELEEEFLAAAGIRFDEQWTRADSLAAHAA
;
A
#
# COMPACT_ATOMS: atom_id res chain seq x y z
N MET A 1 -2.81 15.57 -0.43
CA MET A 1 -3.19 14.61 0.63
C MET A 1 -2.71 13.26 0.16
N ALA A 2 -2.05 12.49 1.02
CA ALA A 2 -1.56 11.17 0.63
C ALA A 2 -2.75 10.24 0.35
N TRP A 3 -2.57 9.33 -0.61
CA TRP A 3 -3.56 8.32 -0.97
C TRP A 3 -3.34 7.08 -0.14
N VAL A 4 -4.40 6.61 0.50
CA VAL A 4 -4.41 5.32 1.17
C VAL A 4 -4.49 4.24 0.09
N VAL A 5 -3.50 3.36 0.06
CA VAL A 5 -3.44 2.27 -0.92
C VAL A 5 -4.21 1.08 -0.36
N ASP A 6 -5.16 0.58 -1.14
CA ASP A 6 -5.88 -0.64 -0.80
C ASP A 6 -4.97 -1.85 -0.90
N THR A 7 -5.20 -2.86 -0.05
CA THR A 7 -4.29 -3.99 0.11
C THR A 7 -4.17 -4.81 -1.18
N CYS A 8 -5.28 -5.02 -1.91
CA CYS A 8 -5.26 -5.80 -3.15
C CYS A 8 -4.37 -5.17 -4.23
N VAL A 9 -4.34 -3.84 -4.33
CA VAL A 9 -3.49 -3.12 -5.29
C VAL A 9 -2.01 -3.35 -5.00
N ILE A 10 -1.65 -3.47 -3.71
CA ILE A 10 -0.27 -3.81 -3.30
C ILE A 10 0.03 -5.27 -3.63
N ILE A 11 -0.88 -6.19 -3.28
CA ILE A 11 -0.72 -7.63 -3.53
C ILE A 11 -0.54 -7.91 -5.03
N ASP A 12 -1.34 -7.27 -5.91
CA ASP A 12 -1.21 -7.42 -7.35
C ASP A 12 0.22 -7.16 -7.84
N VAL A 13 0.91 -6.19 -7.23
CA VAL A 13 2.29 -5.82 -7.60
C VAL A 13 3.31 -6.77 -6.97
N VAL A 14 3.11 -7.17 -5.71
CA VAL A 14 4.02 -8.11 -5.01
C VAL A 14 4.01 -9.48 -5.68
N GLU A 15 2.83 -9.98 -6.06
CA GLU A 15 2.67 -11.30 -6.65
C GLU A 15 2.90 -11.34 -8.16
N ASP A 16 3.16 -10.17 -8.79
CA ASP A 16 3.18 -10.02 -10.25
C ASP A 16 1.91 -10.62 -10.89
N ASP A 17 0.75 -10.21 -10.36
CA ASP A 17 -0.53 -10.76 -10.78
C ASP A 17 -0.68 -10.58 -12.32
N PRO A 18 -0.98 -11.67 -13.07
CA PRO A 18 -0.95 -11.63 -14.53
C PRO A 18 -2.06 -10.79 -15.14
N GLU A 19 -3.14 -10.52 -14.40
CA GLU A 19 -4.27 -9.72 -14.86
C GLU A 19 -4.13 -8.25 -14.40
N PHE A 20 -3.73 -8.02 -13.14
CA PHE A 20 -3.80 -6.72 -12.49
C PHE A 20 -2.44 -6.11 -12.14
N GLY A 21 -1.35 -6.89 -11.99
CA GLY A 21 -0.07 -6.41 -11.49
C GLY A 21 0.49 -5.21 -12.27
N ALA A 22 0.50 -5.30 -13.60
CA ALA A 22 0.96 -4.20 -14.44
C ALA A 22 0.06 -2.96 -14.38
N ALA A 23 -1.27 -3.15 -14.21
CA ALA A 23 -2.21 -2.05 -14.09
C ALA A 23 -2.08 -1.34 -12.73
N SER A 24 -2.00 -2.13 -11.65
CA SER A 24 -1.78 -1.67 -10.28
C SER A 24 -0.45 -0.94 -10.14
N ALA A 25 0.65 -1.48 -10.68
CA ALA A 25 1.95 -0.79 -10.69
C ALA A 25 1.91 0.58 -11.40
N ARG A 26 1.28 0.65 -12.59
CA ARG A 26 1.09 1.93 -13.31
C ARG A 26 0.22 2.90 -12.53
N PHE A 27 -0.84 2.40 -11.90
CA PHE A 27 -1.71 3.20 -11.06
C PHE A 27 -0.93 3.83 -9.90
N LEU A 28 -0.20 3.03 -9.13
CA LEU A 28 0.65 3.51 -8.03
C LEU A 28 1.69 4.53 -8.53
N GLN A 29 2.40 4.22 -9.62
CA GLN A 29 3.40 5.11 -10.20
C GLN A 29 2.80 6.47 -10.57
N SER A 30 1.59 6.51 -11.12
CA SER A 30 0.91 7.76 -11.49
C SER A 30 0.45 8.59 -10.28
N HIS A 31 0.41 8.01 -9.07
CA HIS A 31 -0.01 8.64 -7.82
C HIS A 31 1.15 8.96 -6.86
N LEU A 32 2.37 8.49 -7.12
CA LEU A 32 3.56 8.76 -6.28
C LEU A 32 3.72 10.25 -5.92
N ARG A 33 3.46 11.17 -6.86
CA ARG A 33 3.57 12.61 -6.64
C ARG A 33 2.61 13.15 -5.56
N HIS A 34 1.53 12.44 -5.27
CA HIS A 34 0.54 12.81 -4.26
C HIS A 34 0.87 12.22 -2.88
N GLY A 35 1.84 11.30 -2.81
CA GLY A 35 2.17 10.49 -1.66
C GLY A 35 1.25 9.27 -1.55
N LEU A 36 1.83 8.12 -1.21
CA LEU A 36 1.12 6.87 -0.96
C LEU A 36 1.34 6.46 0.49
N VAL A 37 0.28 5.98 1.14
CA VAL A 37 0.33 5.47 2.52
C VAL A 37 -0.41 4.13 2.61
N ALA A 38 0.12 3.19 3.38
CA ALA A 38 -0.59 2.01 3.84
C ALA A 38 -1.22 2.31 5.20
N SER A 39 -2.47 1.89 5.40
CA SER A 39 -3.09 1.95 6.71
C SER A 39 -2.50 0.87 7.65
N PRO A 40 -2.65 0.99 8.97
CA PRO A 40 -2.23 -0.08 9.89
C PRO A 40 -2.91 -1.43 9.61
N PHE A 41 -4.13 -1.41 9.07
CA PHE A 41 -4.84 -2.64 8.69
C PHE A 41 -4.25 -3.26 7.43
N THR A 42 -3.98 -2.44 6.41
CA THR A 42 -3.27 -2.85 5.20
C THR A 42 -1.92 -3.49 5.52
N TYR A 43 -1.14 -2.86 6.40
CA TYR A 43 0.13 -3.41 6.87
C TYR A 43 -0.03 -4.82 7.47
N VAL A 44 -1.00 -5.01 8.37
CA VAL A 44 -1.28 -6.33 8.96
C VAL A 44 -1.77 -7.35 7.91
N GLU A 45 -2.54 -6.92 6.92
CA GLU A 45 -3.06 -7.79 5.86
C GLU A 45 -1.99 -8.24 4.85
N LEU A 46 -0.87 -7.51 4.73
CA LEU A 46 0.25 -7.88 3.87
C LEU A 46 1.12 -9.00 4.46
N ALA A 47 1.09 -9.21 5.77
CA ALA A 47 1.93 -10.21 6.43
C ALA A 47 1.94 -11.59 5.74
N PRO A 48 0.81 -12.18 5.29
CA PRO A 48 0.81 -13.45 4.59
C PRO A 48 1.60 -13.46 3.27
N VAL A 49 1.56 -12.37 2.48
CA VAL A 49 2.24 -12.32 1.17
C VAL A 49 3.77 -12.29 1.31
N PHE A 50 4.25 -11.74 2.43
CA PHE A 50 5.67 -11.72 2.80
C PHE A 50 6.09 -12.87 3.73
N GLY A 51 5.23 -13.87 3.93
CA GLY A 51 5.51 -15.00 4.83
C GLY A 51 5.76 -14.60 6.29
N GLY A 52 5.19 -13.47 6.71
CA GLY A 52 5.38 -12.88 8.04
C GLY A 52 6.72 -12.14 8.23
N SER A 53 7.50 -11.95 7.16
CA SER A 53 8.78 -11.23 7.22
C SER A 53 8.58 -9.72 7.17
N LEU A 54 8.74 -9.06 8.31
CA LEU A 54 8.67 -7.59 8.40
C LEU A 54 9.73 -6.92 7.51
N GLU A 55 10.95 -7.47 7.45
CA GLU A 55 12.05 -6.90 6.67
C GLU A 55 11.69 -6.83 5.17
N LEU A 56 11.15 -7.92 4.62
CA LEU A 56 10.77 -7.98 3.21
C LEU A 56 9.58 -7.07 2.90
N GLU A 57 8.60 -7.01 3.80
CA GLU A 57 7.44 -6.14 3.67
C GLU A 57 7.85 -4.65 3.67
N GLU A 58 8.64 -4.23 4.65
CA GLU A 58 9.09 -2.84 4.77
C GLU A 58 10.03 -2.45 3.62
N GLU A 59 10.92 -3.34 3.19
CA GLU A 59 11.78 -3.12 2.01
C GLU A 59 10.94 -2.90 0.75
N PHE A 60 9.92 -3.75 0.53
CA PHE A 60 9.01 -3.62 -0.60
C PHE A 60 8.23 -2.30 -0.55
N LEU A 61 7.60 -1.98 0.59
CA LEU A 61 6.79 -0.76 0.73
C LEU A 61 7.65 0.50 0.52
N ALA A 62 8.86 0.51 1.07
CA ALA A 62 9.82 1.60 0.85
C ALA A 62 10.22 1.73 -0.63
N ALA A 63 10.51 0.61 -1.31
CA ALA A 63 10.83 0.61 -2.73
C ALA A 63 9.64 1.06 -3.60
N ALA A 64 8.41 0.74 -3.20
CA ALA A 64 7.17 1.18 -3.84
C ALA A 64 6.80 2.65 -3.51
N GLY A 65 7.53 3.31 -2.61
CA GLY A 65 7.24 4.68 -2.16
C GLY A 65 5.98 4.81 -1.30
N ILE A 66 5.57 3.72 -0.64
CA ILE A 66 4.40 3.64 0.23
C ILE A 66 4.88 3.79 1.67
N ARG A 67 4.42 4.84 2.36
CA ARG A 67 4.72 5.03 3.80
C ARG A 67 3.76 4.22 4.66
N PHE A 68 4.22 3.77 5.82
CA PHE A 68 3.43 2.92 6.73
C PHE A 68 3.65 3.29 8.22
N ASP A 69 4.40 4.37 8.47
CA ASP A 69 4.79 4.86 9.80
C ASP A 69 3.92 6.03 10.30
N GLU A 70 2.81 6.32 9.62
CA GLU A 70 1.91 7.41 9.94
C GLU A 70 1.15 7.14 11.25
N GLN A 71 1.00 8.17 12.11
CA GLN A 71 0.16 8.08 13.30
C GLN A 71 -1.33 8.08 12.93
N TRP A 72 -1.85 6.88 12.65
CA TRP A 72 -3.20 6.72 12.13
C TRP A 72 -4.29 6.99 13.18
N THR A 73 -5.26 7.81 12.83
CA THR A 73 -6.43 8.14 13.65
C THR A 73 -7.74 7.80 12.93
N ARG A 74 -8.86 7.83 13.66
CA ARG A 74 -10.20 7.67 13.06
C ARG A 74 -10.49 8.75 12.01
N ALA A 75 -9.92 9.95 12.14
CA ALA A 75 -10.14 11.03 11.18
C ALA A 75 -9.55 10.67 9.81
N ASP A 76 -8.40 9.99 9.79
CA ASP A 76 -7.74 9.52 8.57
C ASP A 76 -8.61 8.49 7.83
N SER A 77 -9.19 7.53 8.57
CA SER A 77 -10.15 6.58 8.01
C SER A 77 -11.38 7.25 7.40
N LEU A 78 -11.93 8.28 8.05
CA LEU A 78 -13.08 9.02 7.52
C LEU A 78 -12.71 9.82 6.27
N ALA A 79 -11.53 10.43 6.25
CA ALA A 79 -11.06 11.20 5.10
C ALA A 79 -10.76 10.30 3.90
N ALA A 80 -10.13 9.14 4.13
CA ALA A 80 -9.89 8.14 3.09
C ALA A 80 -11.19 7.58 2.51
N HIS A 81 -12.21 7.35 3.36
CA HIS A 81 -13.52 6.88 2.91
C HIS A 81 -14.28 7.91 2.06
N ALA A 82 -14.01 9.20 2.24
CA ALA A 82 -14.69 10.28 1.54
C ALA A 82 -14.07 10.65 0.18
N ALA A 83 -12.92 10.04 -0.17
CA ALA A 83 -12.12 10.36 -1.35
C ALA A 83 -12.63 9.68 -2.64
#